data_AF-A0A3S6R2K9-F1
#
_entry.id   AF-A0A3S6R2K9-F1
#
_cell.length_a   1.000
_cell.length_b   1.000
_cell.length_c   1.000
_cell.angle_alpha   90.00
_cell.angle_beta   90.00
_cell.angle_gamma   90.00
#
_symmetry.space_group_name_H-M   'P 1'
#
loop_
_entity.id
_entity.type
_entity.pdbx_description
1 polymer ?
#
loop_
_entity_poly.entity_id
_entity_poly.type
_entity_poly.pdbx_seq_one_letter_code
_entity_poly.pdbx_strand_id
1 'polypeptide(L)'
;MFNLTKPKASLGAIVWKSIWYGFIAGMISGMVKIGWENILPPRTIARNLTNPPQHLLEQIGFSAKTVHAFVYYSTDQKVFYVALLIHFGFSIVFAALFLFLAQYWKATTLWQGAAYGIVIWIAFHLILLPALGTIPAPWNQPFDEHFSEFFGHIVWSWSIYAVAVCLAKNDKKHVLINL
;
A
#
# COMPACT_ATOMS: atom_id res chain seq x y z
N MET A 1 26.53 2.72 -4.43
CA MET A 1 26.18 3.89 -5.27
C MET A 1 24.74 3.75 -5.73
N PHE A 2 23.88 4.74 -5.45
CA PHE A 2 22.54 4.81 -6.01
C PHE A 2 22.65 5.12 -7.51
N ASN A 3 22.36 4.15 -8.37
CA ASN A 3 22.49 4.32 -9.81
C ASN A 3 21.14 4.76 -10.40
N LEU A 4 21.05 6.05 -10.74
CA LEU A 4 19.87 6.62 -11.38
C LEU A 4 19.88 6.33 -12.88
N THR A 5 18.80 5.76 -13.39
CA THR A 5 18.60 5.51 -14.81
C THR A 5 17.85 6.67 -15.43
N LYS A 6 18.35 7.22 -16.55
CA LYS A 6 17.62 8.24 -17.32
C LYS A 6 16.56 7.55 -18.19
N PRO A 7 15.26 7.80 -18.00
CA PRO A 7 14.22 7.18 -18.83
C PRO A 7 14.25 7.70 -20.28
N LYS A 8 13.77 6.88 -21.22
CA LYS A 8 13.60 7.28 -22.63
C LYS A 8 12.35 8.14 -22.85
N ALA A 9 11.27 7.86 -22.13
CA ALA A 9 10.01 8.59 -22.24
C ALA A 9 10.08 9.96 -21.53
N SER A 10 9.21 10.89 -21.93
CA SER A 10 9.11 12.18 -21.25
C SER A 10 8.56 12.03 -19.83
N LEU A 11 8.92 12.96 -18.95
CA LEU A 11 8.44 12.98 -17.57
C LEU A 11 6.90 12.95 -17.51
N GLY A 12 6.22 13.75 -18.33
CA GLY A 12 4.75 13.77 -18.37
C GLY A 12 4.13 12.43 -18.77
N ALA A 13 4.74 11.73 -19.73
CA ALA A 13 4.28 10.39 -20.13
C ALA A 13 4.47 9.37 -18.99
N ILE A 14 5.61 9.42 -18.31
CA ILE A 14 5.91 8.56 -17.15
C ILE A 14 4.94 8.81 -16.01
N VAL A 15 4.71 10.08 -15.66
CA VAL A 15 3.77 10.46 -14.59
C VAL A 15 2.37 9.96 -14.92
N TRP A 16 1.87 10.26 -16.11
CA TRP A 16 0.53 9.82 -16.52
C TRP A 16 0.37 8.29 -16.47
N LYS A 17 1.34 7.56 -17.03
CA LYS A 17 1.30 6.09 -17.04
C LYS A 17 1.45 5.51 -15.64
N SER A 18 2.27 6.10 -14.78
CA SER A 18 2.44 5.66 -13.40
C SER A 18 1.16 5.86 -12.60
N ILE A 19 0.43 6.96 -12.80
CA ILE A 19 -0.89 7.18 -12.18
C ILE A 19 -1.89 6.16 -12.70
N TRP A 20 -1.99 5.97 -14.02
CA TRP A 20 -2.98 5.08 -14.62
C TRP A 20 -2.75 3.61 -14.26
N TYR A 21 -1.52 3.10 -14.44
CA TYR A 21 -1.19 1.73 -14.07
C TYR A 21 -1.10 1.55 -12.56
N GLY A 22 -0.69 2.58 -11.83
CA GLY A 22 -0.71 2.62 -10.37
C GLY A 22 -2.11 2.54 -9.79
N PHE A 23 -3.11 3.13 -10.44
CA PHE A 23 -4.51 2.94 -10.06
C PHE A 23 -4.92 1.46 -10.12
N ILE A 24 -4.65 0.79 -11.24
CA ILE A 24 -5.00 -0.63 -11.43
C ILE A 24 -4.20 -1.53 -10.46
N ALA A 25 -2.88 -1.32 -10.39
CA ALA A 25 -2.01 -2.08 -9.49
C ALA A 25 -2.33 -1.83 -8.01
N GLY A 26 -2.69 -0.60 -7.65
CA GLY A 26 -3.12 -0.20 -6.31
C GLY A 26 -4.44 -0.83 -5.89
N MET A 27 -5.42 -0.89 -6.80
CA MET A 27 -6.68 -1.59 -6.54
C MET A 27 -6.44 -3.09 -6.28
N ILE A 28 -5.67 -3.77 -7.13
CA ILE A 28 -5.40 -5.20 -6.97
C ILE A 28 -4.58 -5.46 -5.70
N SER A 29 -3.51 -4.70 -5.49
CA SER A 29 -2.65 -4.87 -4.31
C SER A 29 -3.35 -4.55 -3.01
N GLY A 30 -4.25 -3.56 -2.98
CA GLY A 30 -5.09 -3.28 -1.82
C GLY A 30 -5.93 -4.50 -1.41
N MET A 31 -6.50 -5.23 -2.37
CA MET A 31 -7.21 -6.49 -2.10
C MET A 31 -6.27 -7.57 -1.57
N VAL A 32 -5.05 -7.68 -2.12
CA VAL A 32 -4.02 -8.62 -1.63
C VAL A 32 -3.66 -8.32 -0.18
N LYS A 33 -3.46 -7.05 0.19
CA LYS A 33 -3.12 -6.63 1.55
C LYS A 33 -4.25 -6.93 2.53
N ILE A 34 -5.50 -6.58 2.18
CA ILE A 34 -6.68 -6.89 3.01
C ILE A 34 -6.86 -8.41 3.14
N GLY A 35 -6.67 -9.15 2.05
CA GLY A 35 -6.72 -10.63 2.06
C GLY A 35 -5.67 -11.22 3.00
N TRP A 36 -4.43 -10.74 2.93
CA TRP A 36 -3.32 -11.15 3.80
C TRP A 36 -3.64 -10.96 5.29
N GLU A 37 -4.16 -9.78 5.64
CA GLU A 37 -4.49 -9.39 7.01
C GLU A 37 -5.62 -10.23 7.62
N ASN A 38 -6.42 -10.91 6.79
CA ASN A 38 -7.46 -11.82 7.22
C ASN A 38 -6.98 -13.26 7.40
N ILE A 39 -5.80 -13.63 6.91
CA ILE A 39 -5.35 -15.03 6.86
C ILE A 39 -4.09 -15.33 7.67
N LEU A 40 -3.10 -14.43 7.77
CA LEU A 40 -1.78 -14.82 8.30
C LEU A 40 -0.91 -13.73 8.97
N PRO A 41 -0.83 -13.74 10.31
CA PRO A 41 -1.92 -14.09 11.22
C PRO A 41 -3.09 -13.11 11.04
N PRO A 42 -4.34 -13.57 11.28
CA PRO A 42 -5.50 -12.70 11.19
C PRO A 42 -5.41 -11.59 12.23
N ARG A 43 -5.81 -10.38 11.83
CA ARG A 43 -5.92 -9.26 12.76
C ARG A 43 -6.85 -9.56 13.93
N THR A 44 -6.50 -9.04 15.11
CA THR A 44 -7.35 -9.12 16.29
C THR A 44 -8.67 -8.35 16.07
N ILE A 45 -9.70 -8.70 16.84
CA ILE A 45 -11.00 -8.00 16.79
C ILE A 45 -10.82 -6.52 17.07
N ALA A 46 -10.02 -6.16 18.08
CA ALA A 46 -9.72 -4.77 18.43
C ALA A 46 -9.08 -4.02 17.26
N ARG A 47 -8.16 -4.67 16.52
CA ARG A 47 -7.48 -4.07 15.37
C ARG A 47 -8.40 -3.88 14.17
N ASN A 48 -9.39 -4.75 14.01
CA ASN A 48 -10.40 -4.64 12.95
C ASN A 48 -11.49 -3.61 13.30
N LEU A 49 -11.75 -3.34 14.58
CA LEU A 49 -12.68 -2.28 14.99
C LEU A 49 -12.15 -0.90 14.65
N THR A 50 -10.88 -0.62 14.95
CA THR A 50 -10.20 0.63 14.57
C THR A 50 -8.79 0.33 14.08
N ASN A 51 -8.62 0.36 12.76
CA ASN A 51 -7.32 0.13 12.12
C ASN A 51 -6.44 1.40 12.18
N PRO A 52 -5.11 1.30 11.93
CA PRO A 52 -4.22 2.45 12.10
C PRO A 52 -4.61 3.66 11.25
N PRO A 53 -5.01 3.52 9.97
CA PRO A 53 -5.45 4.66 9.17
C PRO A 53 -6.72 5.34 9.72
N GLN A 54 -7.66 4.57 10.25
CA GLN A 54 -8.85 5.12 10.92
C GLN A 54 -8.45 5.91 12.17
N HIS A 55 -7.62 5.32 13.03
CA HIS A 55 -7.15 6.01 14.23
C HIS A 55 -6.38 7.30 13.89
N LEU A 56 -5.56 7.28 12.85
CA LEU A 56 -4.88 8.48 12.36
C LEU A 56 -5.87 9.57 11.90
N LEU A 57 -6.96 9.21 11.22
CA LEU A 57 -8.00 10.19 10.86
C LEU A 57 -8.66 10.80 12.11
N GLU A 58 -8.90 10.00 13.14
CA GLU A 58 -9.43 10.51 14.41
C GLU A 58 -8.44 11.47 15.09
N GLN A 59 -7.14 11.14 15.08
CA GLN A 59 -6.08 12.00 15.62
C GLN A 59 -6.00 13.37 14.92
N ILE A 60 -6.32 13.44 13.62
CA ILE A 60 -6.33 14.71 12.86
C ILE A 60 -7.71 15.39 12.85
N GLY A 61 -8.65 14.95 13.70
CA GLY A 61 -9.90 15.65 13.98
C GLY A 61 -11.15 15.13 13.27
N PHE A 62 -11.09 13.99 12.57
CA PHE A 62 -12.31 13.37 12.05
C PHE A 62 -13.10 12.71 13.18
N SER A 63 -14.43 12.84 13.15
CA SER A 63 -15.27 12.20 14.17
C SER A 63 -15.26 10.67 14.04
N ALA A 64 -15.33 9.96 15.17
CA ALA A 64 -15.46 8.49 15.18
C ALA A 64 -16.63 8.01 14.33
N LYS A 65 -17.75 8.75 14.32
CA LYS A 65 -18.92 8.47 13.46
C LYS A 65 -18.57 8.50 11.97
N THR A 66 -17.73 9.46 11.55
CA THR A 66 -17.29 9.58 10.16
C THR A 66 -16.34 8.44 9.81
N VAL A 67 -15.33 8.21 10.63
CA VAL A 67 -14.25 7.24 10.37
C VAL A 67 -14.75 5.80 10.38
N HIS A 68 -15.76 5.51 11.20
CA HIS A 68 -16.40 4.19 11.31
C HIS A 68 -17.72 4.12 10.54
N ALA A 69 -17.96 5.03 9.58
CA ALA A 69 -19.15 4.97 8.76
C ALA A 69 -19.19 3.69 7.93
N PHE A 70 -20.36 3.05 7.91
CA PHE A 70 -20.58 1.79 7.19
C PHE A 70 -21.93 1.81 6.47
N VAL A 71 -22.06 0.93 5.48
CA VAL A 71 -23.33 0.55 4.86
C VAL A 71 -23.59 -0.92 5.11
N TYR A 72 -24.86 -1.32 5.19
CA TYR A 72 -25.21 -2.74 5.17
C TYR A 72 -25.23 -3.23 3.73
N TYR A 73 -24.54 -4.34 3.48
CA TYR A 73 -24.51 -5.06 2.22
C TYR A 73 -24.93 -6.51 2.47
N SER A 74 -25.54 -7.17 1.48
CA SER A 74 -26.05 -8.56 1.62
C SER A 74 -26.89 -8.77 2.90
N THR A 75 -27.76 -7.80 3.23
CA THR A 75 -28.64 -7.77 4.42
C THR A 75 -27.94 -7.43 5.74
N ASP A 76 -26.87 -8.12 6.13
CA ASP A 76 -26.30 -8.03 7.48
C ASP A 76 -24.80 -7.69 7.55
N GLN A 77 -24.12 -7.58 6.40
CA GLN A 77 -22.68 -7.34 6.37
C GLN A 77 -22.38 -5.83 6.44
N LYS A 78 -21.66 -5.41 7.48
CA LYS A 78 -21.18 -4.03 7.60
C LYS A 78 -19.96 -3.81 6.72
N VAL A 79 -20.08 -2.90 5.75
CA VAL A 79 -18.98 -2.48 4.90
C VAL A 79 -18.53 -1.09 5.33
N PHE A 80 -17.40 -1.01 6.03
CA PHE A 80 -16.77 0.23 6.49
C PHE A 80 -16.08 0.95 5.33
N TYR A 81 -16.85 1.68 4.54
CA TYR A 81 -16.38 2.25 3.27
C TYR A 81 -15.28 3.31 3.48
N VAL A 82 -15.27 4.05 4.59
CA VAL A 82 -14.19 5.02 4.88
C VAL A 82 -12.87 4.30 5.11
N ALA A 83 -12.88 3.20 5.88
CA ALA A 83 -11.70 2.37 6.05
C ALA A 83 -11.18 1.83 4.70
N LEU A 84 -12.09 1.30 3.87
CA LEU A 84 -11.72 0.78 2.54
C LEU A 84 -11.14 1.87 1.63
N LEU A 85 -11.75 3.06 1.59
CA LEU A 85 -11.26 4.18 0.80
C LEU A 85 -9.83 4.57 1.17
N ILE A 86 -9.49 4.56 2.47
CA ILE A 86 -8.13 4.87 2.91
C ILE A 86 -7.15 3.75 2.54
N HIS A 87 -7.52 2.48 2.72
CA HIS A 87 -6.65 1.34 2.39
C HIS A 87 -6.36 1.26 0.88
N PHE A 88 -7.39 1.41 0.05
CA PHE A 88 -7.22 1.45 -1.41
C PHE A 88 -6.52 2.74 -1.84
N GLY A 89 -6.86 3.89 -1.25
CA GLY A 89 -6.19 5.16 -1.53
C GLY A 89 -4.69 5.11 -1.26
N PHE A 90 -4.30 4.57 -0.10
CA PHE A 90 -2.90 4.31 0.23
C PHE A 90 -2.24 3.40 -0.83
N SER A 91 -2.89 2.29 -1.16
CA SER A 91 -2.37 1.34 -2.15
C SER A 91 -2.19 1.96 -3.54
N ILE A 92 -3.14 2.78 -4.00
CA ILE A 92 -3.07 3.50 -5.28
C ILE A 92 -1.94 4.52 -5.30
N VAL A 93 -1.83 5.33 -4.25
CA VAL A 93 -0.78 6.36 -4.16
C VAL A 93 0.61 5.72 -4.17
N PHE A 94 0.81 4.69 -3.35
CA PHE A 94 2.11 4.03 -3.27
C PHE A 94 2.40 3.12 -4.46
N ALA A 95 1.38 2.60 -5.17
CA ALA A 95 1.58 1.95 -6.46
C ALA A 95 2.00 2.94 -7.54
N ALA A 96 1.34 4.10 -7.64
CA ALA A 96 1.75 5.13 -8.58
C ALA A 96 3.19 5.62 -8.29
N LEU A 97 3.52 5.80 -7.01
CA LEU A 97 4.88 6.14 -6.57
C LEU A 97 5.89 5.05 -6.94
N PHE A 98 5.57 3.77 -6.70
CA PHE A 98 6.42 2.65 -7.09
C PHE A 98 6.75 2.68 -8.58
N LEU A 99 5.73 2.81 -9.43
CA LEU A 99 5.88 2.77 -10.88
C LEU A 99 6.71 3.94 -11.39
N PHE A 100 6.51 5.11 -10.80
CA PHE A 100 7.29 6.31 -11.08
C PHE A 100 8.75 6.13 -10.66
N LEU A 101 9.01 5.76 -9.40
CA LEU A 101 10.36 5.58 -8.85
C LEU A 101 11.14 4.50 -9.59
N ALA A 102 10.48 3.41 -9.99
CA ALA A 102 11.08 2.33 -10.78
C ALA A 102 11.67 2.84 -12.10
N GLN A 103 11.12 3.91 -12.69
CA GLN A 103 11.68 4.48 -13.91
C GLN A 103 13.07 5.10 -13.70
N TYR A 104 13.36 5.56 -12.50
CA TYR A 104 14.60 6.27 -12.21
C TYR A 104 15.56 5.46 -11.35
N TRP A 105 15.07 4.54 -10.53
CA TRP A 105 15.87 3.86 -9.53
C TRP A 105 15.59 2.35 -9.48
N LYS A 106 16.54 1.56 -9.98
CA LYS A 106 16.46 0.08 -10.05
C LYS A 106 16.23 -0.61 -8.71
N ALA A 107 16.62 0.01 -7.59
CA ALA A 107 16.38 -0.59 -6.27
C ALA A 107 14.88 -0.67 -5.94
N THR A 108 14.04 0.16 -6.56
CA THR A 108 12.58 0.11 -6.40
C THR A 108 12.02 -1.26 -6.77
N THR A 109 12.55 -1.91 -7.80
CA THR A 109 12.06 -3.21 -8.29
C THR A 109 12.87 -4.39 -7.75
N LEU A 110 13.79 -4.16 -6.81
CA LEU A 110 14.59 -5.21 -6.18
C LEU A 110 13.67 -6.29 -5.56
N TRP A 111 14.03 -7.55 -5.81
CA TRP A 111 13.23 -8.73 -5.42
C TRP A 111 11.78 -8.62 -5.87
N GLN A 112 11.57 -8.19 -7.13
CA GLN A 112 10.24 -8.03 -7.72
C GLN A 112 9.36 -7.08 -6.91
N GLY A 113 9.96 -6.00 -6.40
CA GLY A 113 9.29 -4.99 -5.59
C GLY A 113 9.13 -5.34 -4.10
N ALA A 114 9.54 -6.52 -3.63
CA ALA A 114 9.44 -6.85 -2.21
C ALA A 114 10.26 -5.88 -1.33
N ALA A 115 11.43 -5.45 -1.78
CA ALA A 115 12.26 -4.49 -1.05
C ALA A 115 11.55 -3.14 -0.83
N TYR A 116 10.75 -2.69 -1.79
CA TYR A 116 9.93 -1.47 -1.64
C TYR A 116 8.89 -1.64 -0.52
N GLY A 117 8.22 -2.78 -0.45
CA GLY A 117 7.28 -3.10 0.62
C GLY A 117 7.94 -3.04 2.00
N ILE A 118 9.14 -3.61 2.14
CA ILE A 118 9.93 -3.55 3.39
C ILE A 118 10.23 -2.10 3.77
N VAL A 119 10.64 -1.25 2.82
CA VAL A 119 10.91 0.17 3.08
C VAL A 119 9.66 0.91 3.56
N ILE A 120 8.50 0.66 2.93
CA ILE A 120 7.23 1.25 3.35
C ILE A 120 6.82 0.74 4.74
N TRP A 121 6.98 -0.55 5.03
CA TRP A 121 6.73 -1.11 6.36
C TRP A 121 7.59 -0.43 7.43
N ILE A 122 8.90 -0.30 7.20
CA ILE A 122 9.80 0.41 8.12
C ILE A 122 9.32 1.86 8.32
N ALA A 123 9.06 2.57 7.22
CA ALA A 123 8.67 3.98 7.28
C ALA A 123 7.38 4.20 8.07
N PHE A 124 6.36 3.35 7.88
CA PHE A 124 5.06 3.53 8.51
C PHE A 124 4.95 2.82 9.86
N HIS A 125 5.25 1.52 9.94
CA HIS A 125 4.97 0.71 11.12
C HIS A 125 6.08 0.78 12.18
N LEU A 126 7.32 1.12 11.80
CA LEU A 126 8.41 1.26 12.77
C LEU A 126 8.70 2.72 13.15
N ILE A 127 8.38 3.68 12.28
CA ILE A 127 8.76 5.08 12.46
C ILE A 127 7.53 5.98 12.59
N LEU A 128 6.77 6.18 11.50
CA LEU A 128 5.77 7.24 11.44
C LEU A 128 4.58 7.01 12.38
N LEU A 129 3.93 5.84 12.31
CA LEU A 129 2.76 5.55 13.13
C LEU A 129 3.10 5.50 14.63
N PRO A 130 4.23 4.90 15.07
CA PRO A 130 4.65 5.01 16.46
C PRO A 130 4.98 6.44 16.90
N ALA A 131 5.68 7.22 16.07
CA ALA A 131 6.05 8.59 16.39
C ALA A 131 4.83 9.52 16.53
N LEU A 132 3.76 9.25 15.78
CA LEU A 132 2.48 9.94 15.88
C LEU A 132 1.59 9.39 17.01
N GLY A 133 2.04 8.38 17.76
CA GLY A 133 1.24 7.70 18.78
C GLY A 133 0.03 6.96 18.22
N THR A 134 -0.01 6.70 16.91
CA THR A 134 -1.12 6.00 16.24
C THR A 134 -1.12 4.51 16.57
N ILE A 135 0.06 3.94 16.81
CA ILE A 135 0.25 2.55 17.23
C ILE A 135 1.33 2.52 18.33
N PRO A 136 1.38 1.47 19.18
CA PRO A 136 2.43 1.34 20.18
C PRO A 136 3.84 1.33 19.56
N ALA A 137 4.86 1.65 20.36
CA ALA A 137 6.25 1.49 19.92
C ALA A 137 6.54 0.05 19.45
N PRO A 138 7.45 -0.18 18.48
CA PRO A 138 7.67 -1.51 17.92
C PRO A 138 7.99 -2.60 18.95
N TRP A 139 8.77 -2.28 19.99
CA TRP A 139 9.10 -3.24 21.07
C TRP A 139 7.94 -3.55 22.01
N ASN A 140 6.82 -2.81 21.92
CA ASN A 140 5.60 -3.02 22.68
C ASN A 140 4.47 -3.63 21.83
N GLN A 141 4.71 -3.91 20.55
CA GLN A 141 3.73 -4.55 19.68
C GLN A 141 3.84 -6.07 19.74
N PRO A 142 2.72 -6.81 19.67
CA PRO A 142 2.70 -8.26 19.58
C PRO A 142 3.47 -8.80 18.36
N PHE A 143 4.08 -9.98 18.49
CA PHE A 143 4.86 -10.60 17.40
C PHE A 143 4.00 -10.87 16.15
N ASP A 144 2.75 -11.29 16.36
CA ASP A 144 1.77 -11.53 15.30
C ASP A 144 1.48 -10.27 14.47
N GLU A 145 1.41 -9.10 15.10
CA GLU A 145 1.26 -7.83 14.37
C GLU A 145 2.51 -7.52 13.53
N HIS A 146 3.72 -7.67 14.09
CA HIS A 146 4.96 -7.51 13.32
C HIS A 146 5.04 -8.44 12.12
N PHE A 147 4.74 -9.71 12.35
CA PHE A 147 4.77 -10.73 11.32
C PHE A 147 3.76 -10.42 10.21
N SER A 148 2.51 -10.14 10.58
CA SER A 148 1.44 -9.84 9.63
C SER A 148 1.76 -8.59 8.80
N GLU A 149 2.22 -7.52 9.44
CA GLU A 149 2.53 -6.28 8.75
C GLU A 149 3.76 -6.42 7.85
N PHE A 150 4.85 -7.02 8.33
CA PHE A 150 6.08 -7.20 7.55
C PHE A 150 5.84 -7.98 6.26
N PHE A 151 5.30 -9.20 6.38
CA PHE A 151 5.04 -10.04 5.21
C PHE A 151 3.87 -9.50 4.36
N GLY A 152 2.88 -8.89 4.99
CA GLY A 152 1.77 -8.23 4.30
C GLY A 152 2.25 -7.13 3.37
N HIS A 153 3.20 -6.30 3.81
CA HIS A 153 3.81 -5.27 2.96
C HIS A 153 4.67 -5.85 1.84
N ILE A 154 5.36 -6.96 2.09
CA ILE A 154 6.12 -7.69 1.05
C ILE A 154 5.18 -8.16 -0.06
N VAL A 155 4.12 -8.91 0.28
CA VAL A 155 3.20 -9.47 -0.74
C VAL A 155 2.38 -8.39 -1.43
N TRP A 156 2.01 -7.34 -0.69
CA TRP A 156 1.33 -6.16 -1.23
C TRP A 156 2.19 -5.49 -2.31
N SER A 157 3.44 -5.15 -2.00
CA SER A 157 4.33 -4.50 -2.96
C SER A 157 4.71 -5.43 -4.12
N TRP A 158 4.92 -6.71 -3.85
CA TRP A 158 5.18 -7.70 -4.90
C TRP A 158 4.01 -7.79 -5.89
N SER A 159 2.77 -7.72 -5.42
CA SER A 159 1.60 -7.70 -6.30
C SER A 159 1.50 -6.42 -7.15
N ILE A 160 1.94 -5.27 -6.63
CA ILE A 160 2.08 -4.03 -7.43
C ILE A 160 3.02 -4.26 -8.60
N TYR A 161 4.21 -4.80 -8.32
CA TYR A 161 5.20 -5.12 -9.35
C TYR A 161 4.65 -6.08 -10.41
N ALA A 162 4.03 -7.19 -9.98
CA ALA A 162 3.48 -8.20 -10.88
C ALA A 162 2.44 -7.61 -11.86
N VAL A 163 1.51 -6.81 -11.34
CA VAL A 163 0.51 -6.11 -12.17
C VAL A 163 1.17 -5.08 -13.08
N ALA A 164 2.11 -4.30 -12.57
CA ALA A 164 2.78 -3.27 -13.35
C ALA A 164 3.58 -3.83 -14.53
N VAL A 165 4.32 -4.92 -14.32
CA VAL A 165 5.03 -5.65 -15.38
C VAL A 165 4.04 -6.17 -16.43
N CYS A 166 2.91 -6.73 -16.00
CA CYS A 166 1.87 -7.19 -16.92
C CYS A 166 1.33 -6.05 -17.79
N LEU A 167 0.96 -4.91 -17.17
CA LEU A 167 0.44 -3.74 -17.88
C LEU A 167 1.48 -3.13 -18.83
N ALA A 168 2.74 -3.03 -18.39
CA ALA A 168 3.82 -2.46 -19.18
C ALA A 168 4.22 -3.34 -20.37
N LYS A 169 4.21 -4.67 -20.23
CA LYS A 169 4.43 -5.60 -21.35
C LYS A 169 3.40 -5.43 -22.46
N ASN A 170 2.17 -5.06 -22.10
CA ASN A 170 1.08 -4.81 -23.05
C ASN A 170 1.04 -3.35 -23.56
N ASP A 171 1.92 -2.46 -23.08
CA ASP A 171 1.96 -1.07 -23.53
C ASP A 171 2.71 -0.93 -24.85
N LYS A 172 1.98 -0.75 -25.95
CA LYS A 172 2.55 -0.52 -27.29
C LYS A 172 3.49 0.70 -27.36
N LYS A 173 3.32 1.67 -26.46
CA LYS A 173 4.15 2.87 -26.40
C LYS A 173 5.44 2.68 -25.59
N HIS A 174 5.59 1.54 -24.91
CA HIS A 174 6.75 1.20 -24.06
C HIS A 174 7.21 2.37 -23.18
N VAL A 175 6.28 2.99 -22.45
CA VAL A 175 6.57 4.18 -21.64
C VAL A 175 7.30 3.81 -20.34
N LEU A 176 6.83 2.78 -19.64
CA LEU A 176 7.42 2.28 -18.40
C LEU A 176 8.24 1.02 -18.73
N ILE A 177 9.57 1.15 -18.82
CA ILE A 177 10.47 0.08 -19.29
C ILE A 177 11.44 -0.42 -18.23
N ASN A 178 11.57 0.30 -17.12
CA ASN A 178 12.49 -0.05 -16.04
C ASN A 178 11.77 -0.77 -14.88
N LEU A 179 10.66 -1.44 -15.19
CA LEU A 179 9.95 -2.31 -14.26
C LEU A 179 10.65 -3.67 -14.20
#